data_AF-A0A418V639-F1
#
_entry.id   AF-A0A418V639-F1
#
_cell.length_a   1.000
_cell.length_b   1.000
_cell.length_c   1.000
_cell.angle_alpha   90.00
_cell.angle_beta   90.00
_cell.angle_gamma   90.00
#
_symmetry.space_group_name_H-M   'P 1'
#
loop_
_entity.id
_entity.type
_entity.pdbx_description
1 polymer ?
#
loop_
_entity_poly.entity_id
_entity_poly.type
_entity_poly.pdbx_seq_one_letter_code
_entity_poly.pdbx_strand_id
1 'polypeptide(L)'
;MRWINMQDNTRRRGFRPAALERNSLFQRLEPWSFARLLEQEAEWLLQKAFPVWAEYGDPLTRLIWLRMCHSLLIETGATLEDSWKLMNPEGEAHLFCRYMPDGLRAVVGLTGGRGGRQVQVHLAELVYFELRRQRSRQDSTGDKPFTFMDVMREEYVHTPDVERQDTTAEGLTQTAAAIASSWKPSLREQLSAEETWRLPMPRTTS
;
A
#
# COMPACT_ATOMS: atom_id res chain seq x y z
N MET A 1 -50.19 -7.76 28.87
CA MET A 1 -48.95 -7.01 28.56
C MET A 1 -47.75 -7.89 28.89
N ARG A 2 -47.06 -8.42 27.87
CA ARG A 2 -45.81 -9.19 28.04
C ARG A 2 -44.65 -8.24 27.76
N TRP A 3 -43.81 -8.03 28.76
CA TRP A 3 -42.56 -7.30 28.63
C TRP A 3 -41.62 -8.11 27.72
N ILE A 4 -41.18 -7.48 26.63
CA ILE A 4 -40.15 -8.02 25.74
C ILE A 4 -38.84 -7.98 26.53
N ASN A 5 -38.25 -9.15 26.75
CA ASN A 5 -36.90 -9.29 27.31
C ASN A 5 -35.93 -8.45 26.46
N MET A 6 -35.35 -7.42 27.07
CA MET A 6 -34.13 -6.79 26.55
C MET A 6 -33.08 -7.88 26.43
N GLN A 7 -32.75 -8.28 25.20
CA GLN A 7 -31.63 -9.17 24.96
C GLN A 7 -30.36 -8.48 25.42
N ASP A 8 -29.76 -9.10 26.42
CA ASP A 8 -28.47 -8.81 27.03
C ASP A 8 -27.39 -8.70 25.93
N ASN A 9 -27.06 -7.46 25.54
CA ASN A 9 -26.11 -7.14 24.47
C ASN A 9 -24.64 -7.33 24.89
N THR A 10 -24.39 -7.89 26.07
CA THR A 10 -23.07 -8.09 26.69
C THR A 10 -22.23 -9.19 26.04
N ARG A 11 -22.78 -9.96 25.09
CA ARG A 11 -22.07 -11.03 24.36
C ARG A 11 -21.61 -10.67 22.95
N ARG A 12 -21.72 -9.42 22.51
CA ARG A 12 -21.00 -8.99 21.30
C ARG A 12 -19.52 -8.90 21.65
N ARG A 13 -18.79 -10.01 21.47
CA ARG A 13 -17.33 -9.97 21.39
C ARG A 13 -17.00 -8.90 20.35
N GLY A 14 -16.41 -7.79 20.79
CA GLY A 14 -15.93 -6.76 19.86
C GLY A 14 -15.16 -7.45 18.74
N PHE A 15 -15.37 -6.99 17.51
CA PHE A 15 -14.66 -7.51 16.34
C PHE A 15 -13.16 -7.44 16.64
N ARG A 16 -12.57 -8.56 17.04
CA ARG A 16 -11.12 -8.67 17.19
C ARG A 16 -10.62 -9.07 15.82
N PRO A 17 -9.84 -8.21 15.13
CA PRO A 17 -9.17 -8.64 13.92
C PRO A 17 -8.39 -9.90 14.28
N ALA A 18 -8.71 -11.01 13.63
CA ALA A 18 -8.03 -12.26 13.93
C ALA A 18 -6.54 -12.10 13.59
N ALA A 19 -5.69 -12.85 14.30
CA ALA A 19 -4.23 -12.75 14.18
C ALA A 19 -3.78 -12.87 12.72
N LEU A 20 -2.78 -12.07 12.33
CA LEU A 20 -2.33 -11.93 10.94
C LEU A 20 -1.94 -13.27 10.29
N GLU A 21 -1.53 -14.25 11.10
CA GLU A 21 -1.03 -15.57 10.69
C GLU A 21 -2.06 -16.53 10.04
N ARG A 22 -3.38 -16.28 10.16
CA ARG A 22 -4.38 -17.21 9.60
C ARG A 22 -4.86 -16.77 8.21
N ASN A 23 -4.31 -17.41 7.18
CA ASN A 23 -4.77 -17.30 5.79
C ASN A 23 -6.25 -17.72 5.58
N SER A 24 -6.87 -18.37 6.57
CA SER A 24 -8.29 -18.78 6.56
C SER A 24 -9.30 -17.62 6.54
N LEU A 25 -8.82 -16.38 6.51
CA LEU A 25 -9.63 -15.16 6.57
C LEU A 25 -9.59 -14.35 5.27
N PHE A 26 -8.79 -14.80 4.30
CA PHE A 26 -8.76 -14.18 2.99
C PHE A 26 -10.01 -14.53 2.22
N GLN A 27 -10.72 -13.51 1.80
CA GLN A 27 -11.83 -13.67 0.87
C GLN A 27 -11.31 -13.41 -0.54
N ARG A 28 -11.67 -14.30 -1.46
CA ARG A 28 -11.48 -14.07 -2.88
C ARG A 28 -12.49 -13.01 -3.30
N LEU A 29 -12.00 -11.95 -3.93
CA LEU A 29 -12.86 -10.90 -4.46
C LEU A 29 -13.17 -11.15 -5.94
N GLU A 30 -14.39 -10.79 -6.31
CA GLU A 30 -14.73 -10.57 -7.70
C GLU A 30 -13.93 -9.37 -8.26
N PRO A 31 -13.57 -9.37 -9.55
CA PRO A 31 -12.72 -8.32 -10.13
C PRO A 31 -13.24 -6.88 -9.91
N TRP A 32 -14.57 -6.67 -10.00
CA TRP A 32 -15.19 -5.35 -9.79
C TRP A 32 -15.12 -4.90 -8.32
N SER A 33 -15.24 -5.83 -7.37
CA SER A 33 -15.08 -5.53 -5.94
C SER A 33 -13.63 -5.16 -5.62
N PHE A 34 -12.68 -5.79 -6.31
CA PHE A 34 -11.27 -5.45 -6.19
C PHE A 34 -10.97 -4.04 -6.73
N ALA A 35 -11.54 -3.66 -7.88
CA ALA A 35 -11.38 -2.31 -8.41
C ALA A 35 -11.86 -1.24 -7.42
N ARG A 36 -13.04 -1.43 -6.81
CA ARG A 36 -13.55 -0.54 -5.75
C ARG A 36 -12.68 -0.52 -4.50
N LEU A 37 -12.14 -1.67 -4.11
CA LEU A 37 -11.23 -1.75 -2.99
C LEU A 37 -9.94 -0.98 -3.27
N LEU A 38 -9.42 -1.04 -4.50
CA LEU A 38 -8.23 -0.32 -4.92
C LEU A 38 -8.45 1.20 -4.90
N GLU A 39 -9.63 1.68 -5.29
CA GLU A 39 -10.04 3.09 -5.13
C GLU A 39 -10.01 3.50 -3.65
N GLN A 40 -10.56 2.69 -2.75
CA GLN A 40 -10.54 2.95 -1.31
C GLN A 40 -9.12 2.97 -0.74
N GLU A 41 -8.25 2.06 -1.19
CA GLU A 41 -6.83 2.04 -0.81
C GLU A 41 -6.09 3.29 -1.30
N ALA A 42 -6.41 3.78 -2.50
CA ALA A 42 -5.83 5.01 -3.04
C ALA A 42 -6.27 6.23 -2.24
N GLU A 43 -7.54 6.31 -1.85
CA GLU A 43 -8.04 7.38 -0.97
C GLU A 43 -7.38 7.33 0.42
N TRP A 44 -7.26 6.13 1.00
CA TRP A 44 -6.55 5.95 2.26
C TRP A 44 -5.10 6.42 2.16
N LEU A 45 -4.41 6.07 1.07
CA LEU A 45 -3.03 6.47 0.84
C LEU A 45 -2.90 7.99 0.69
N LEU A 46 -3.81 8.61 -0.07
CA LEU A 46 -3.87 10.07 -0.22
C LEU A 46 -4.03 10.77 1.13
N GLN A 47 -4.97 10.31 1.96
CA GLN A 47 -5.18 10.87 3.31
C GLN A 47 -3.95 10.70 4.21
N LYS A 48 -3.25 9.57 4.14
CA LYS A 48 -2.10 9.27 5.01
C LYS A 48 -0.80 9.95 4.57
N ALA A 49 -0.53 10.00 3.27
CA ALA A 49 0.67 10.62 2.73
C ALA A 49 0.50 12.14 2.57
N PHE A 50 -0.69 12.59 2.21
CA PHE A 50 -0.95 13.96 1.79
C PHE A 50 -2.26 14.53 2.36
N PRO A 51 -2.39 14.64 3.70
CA PRO A 51 -3.64 15.04 4.35
C PRO A 51 -4.14 16.42 3.90
N VAL A 52 -3.23 17.38 3.68
CA VAL A 52 -3.60 18.73 3.19
C VAL A 52 -4.26 18.65 1.81
N TRP A 53 -3.77 17.79 0.91
CA TRP A 53 -4.35 17.63 -0.42
C TRP A 53 -5.67 16.84 -0.40
N ALA A 54 -5.83 15.95 0.57
CA ALA A 54 -7.08 15.23 0.76
C ALA A 54 -8.21 16.15 1.25
N GLU A 55 -7.91 17.08 2.17
CA GLU A 55 -8.90 17.92 2.86
C GLU A 55 -9.10 19.31 2.21
N TYR A 56 -8.02 19.97 1.80
CA TYR A 56 -8.03 21.39 1.40
C TYR A 56 -7.51 21.64 -0.02
N GLY A 57 -7.05 20.60 -0.73
CA GLY A 57 -6.65 20.72 -2.13
C GLY A 57 -7.83 21.08 -3.02
N ASP A 58 -7.59 21.86 -4.08
CA ASP A 58 -8.60 22.07 -5.10
C ASP A 58 -8.98 20.73 -5.77
N PRO A 59 -10.17 20.63 -6.40
CA PRO A 59 -10.67 19.38 -6.95
C PRO A 59 -9.73 18.72 -7.99
N LEU A 60 -9.01 19.51 -8.78
CA LEU A 60 -8.11 18.99 -9.82
C LEU A 60 -6.85 18.41 -9.18
N THR A 61 -6.23 19.14 -8.25
CA THR A 61 -5.09 18.64 -7.45
C THR A 61 -5.45 17.33 -6.77
N ARG A 62 -6.61 17.27 -6.10
CA ARG A 62 -7.06 16.05 -5.43
C ARG A 62 -7.20 14.88 -6.42
N LEU A 63 -7.79 15.12 -7.59
CA LEU A 63 -7.96 14.09 -8.62
C LEU A 63 -6.61 13.56 -9.15
N ILE A 64 -5.66 14.46 -9.44
CA ILE A 64 -4.32 14.12 -9.92
C ILE A 64 -3.60 13.24 -8.90
N TRP A 65 -3.58 13.65 -7.63
CA TRP A 65 -2.88 12.90 -6.58
C TRP A 65 -3.58 11.60 -6.19
N LEU A 66 -4.92 11.55 -6.26
CA LEU A 66 -5.65 10.29 -6.12
C LEU A 66 -5.28 9.31 -7.24
N ARG A 67 -5.17 9.78 -8.48
CA ARG A 67 -4.71 8.97 -9.61
C ARG A 67 -3.25 8.52 -9.42
N MET A 68 -2.36 9.40 -8.95
CA MET A 68 -0.99 9.02 -8.60
C MET A 68 -0.97 7.90 -7.55
N CYS A 69 -1.78 8.01 -6.49
CA CYS A 69 -1.89 6.98 -5.46
C CYS A 69 -2.38 5.64 -6.04
N HIS A 70 -3.38 5.69 -6.92
CA HIS A 70 -3.89 4.52 -7.61
C HIS A 70 -2.83 3.86 -8.52
N SER A 71 -2.13 4.65 -9.33
CA SER A 71 -1.03 4.14 -10.17
C SER A 71 0.10 3.57 -9.33
N LEU A 72 0.49 4.21 -8.22
CA LEU A 72 1.49 3.67 -7.30
C LEU A 72 1.10 2.30 -6.77
N LEU A 73 -0.16 2.08 -6.38
CA LEU A 73 -0.61 0.77 -5.91
C LEU A 73 -0.46 -0.31 -7.00
N ILE A 74 -0.91 -0.03 -8.23
CA ILE A 74 -0.82 -0.97 -9.36
C ILE A 74 0.64 -1.31 -9.68
N GLU A 75 1.46 -0.28 -9.89
CA GLU A 75 2.85 -0.44 -10.31
C GLU A 75 3.70 -1.12 -9.22
N THR A 76 3.35 -0.90 -7.95
CA THR A 76 3.95 -1.62 -6.82
C THR A 76 3.57 -3.09 -6.84
N GLY A 77 2.29 -3.41 -7.09
CA GLY A 77 1.82 -4.78 -7.21
C GLY A 77 2.57 -5.55 -8.32
N ALA A 78 2.70 -4.93 -9.49
CA ALA A 78 3.48 -5.48 -10.60
C ALA A 78 4.96 -5.68 -10.22
N THR A 79 5.58 -4.65 -9.63
CA THR A 79 6.98 -4.71 -9.18
C THR A 79 7.20 -5.81 -8.13
N LEU A 80 6.24 -6.02 -7.25
CA LEU A 80 6.26 -7.06 -6.22
C LEU A 80 6.18 -8.46 -6.84
N GLU A 81 5.23 -8.68 -7.76
CA GLU A 81 5.07 -9.94 -8.48
C GLU A 81 6.34 -10.29 -9.27
N ASP A 82 6.89 -9.35 -10.03
CA ASP A 82 8.14 -9.52 -10.78
C ASP A 82 9.30 -9.88 -9.86
N SER A 83 9.42 -9.17 -8.73
CA SER A 83 10.49 -9.42 -7.75
C SER A 83 10.34 -10.81 -7.13
N TRP A 84 9.12 -11.21 -6.80
CA TRP A 84 8.81 -12.51 -6.23
C TRP A 84 9.14 -13.65 -7.19
N LYS A 85 8.66 -13.58 -8.44
CA LYS A 85 8.93 -14.56 -9.49
C LYS A 85 10.41 -14.69 -9.81
N LEU A 86 11.16 -13.59 -9.79
CA LEU A 86 12.60 -13.65 -10.01
C LEU A 86 13.34 -14.43 -8.91
N MET A 87 12.89 -14.31 -7.66
CA MET A 87 13.48 -15.03 -6.53
C MET A 87 12.94 -16.47 -6.41
N ASN A 88 11.70 -16.68 -6.81
CA ASN A 88 10.97 -17.95 -6.72
C ASN A 88 10.25 -18.18 -8.06
N PRO A 89 10.88 -18.84 -9.05
CA PRO A 89 10.29 -19.01 -10.39
C PRO A 89 8.95 -19.74 -10.41
N GLU A 90 8.76 -20.70 -9.49
CA GLU A 90 7.50 -21.43 -9.26
C GLU A 90 6.53 -20.68 -8.32
N GLY A 91 6.87 -19.45 -7.94
CA GLY A 91 6.10 -18.63 -7.02
C GLY A 91 4.90 -17.98 -7.71
N GLU A 92 3.80 -17.88 -6.97
CA GLU A 92 2.57 -17.24 -7.43
C GLU A 92 2.26 -16.00 -6.59
N ALA A 93 1.59 -15.03 -7.22
CA ALA A 93 1.03 -13.87 -6.55
C ALA A 93 -0.50 -13.90 -6.70
N HIS A 94 -1.19 -13.72 -5.59
CA HIS A 94 -2.65 -13.73 -5.56
C HIS A 94 -3.18 -12.50 -4.84
N LEU A 95 -4.31 -11.99 -5.31
CA LEU A 95 -4.98 -10.86 -4.69
C LEU A 95 -6.11 -11.37 -3.79
N PHE A 96 -6.10 -10.87 -2.56
CA PHE A 96 -7.09 -11.15 -1.54
C PHE A 96 -7.55 -9.84 -0.88
N CYS A 97 -8.60 -9.94 -0.07
CA CYS A 97 -8.93 -8.89 0.88
C CYS A 97 -9.06 -9.43 2.30
N ARG A 98 -8.89 -8.53 3.27
CA ARG A 98 -8.99 -8.83 4.69
C ARG A 98 -9.51 -7.64 5.48
N TYR A 99 -10.36 -7.89 6.47
CA TYR A 99 -10.76 -6.86 7.43
C TYR A 99 -9.62 -6.56 8.42
N MET A 100 -9.23 -5.30 8.46
CA MET A 100 -8.30 -4.68 9.40
C MET A 100 -9.08 -3.73 10.34
N PRO A 101 -8.49 -3.27 11.46
CA PRO A 101 -9.17 -2.33 12.37
C PRO A 101 -9.73 -1.07 11.71
N ASP A 102 -9.10 -0.62 10.62
CA ASP A 102 -9.44 0.60 9.89
C ASP A 102 -10.29 0.36 8.63
N GLY A 103 -10.62 -0.88 8.29
CA GLY A 103 -11.48 -1.20 7.16
C GLY A 103 -11.12 -2.50 6.43
N LEU A 104 -11.82 -2.78 5.33
CA LEU A 104 -11.44 -3.85 4.41
C LEU A 104 -10.22 -3.40 3.62
N ARG A 105 -9.19 -4.24 3.54
CA ARG A 105 -7.91 -3.92 2.90
C ARG A 105 -7.52 -4.94 1.83
N ALA A 106 -6.86 -4.47 0.78
CA ALA A 106 -6.26 -5.31 -0.26
C ALA A 106 -4.96 -5.93 0.26
N VAL A 107 -4.81 -7.24 0.06
CA VAL A 107 -3.64 -8.00 0.46
C VAL A 107 -3.16 -8.85 -0.72
N VAL A 108 -1.89 -8.69 -1.09
CA VAL A 108 -1.24 -9.58 -2.06
C VAL A 108 -0.63 -10.75 -1.29
N GLY A 109 -1.12 -11.96 -1.53
CA GLY A 109 -0.49 -13.17 -1.01
C GLY A 109 0.55 -13.66 -2.01
N LEU A 110 1.80 -13.72 -1.58
CA LEU A 110 2.90 -14.34 -2.33
C LEU A 110 3.07 -15.76 -1.81
N THR A 111 3.00 -16.74 -2.70
CA THR A 111 3.10 -18.16 -2.39
C THR A 111 4.17 -18.81 -3.25
N GLY A 112 4.61 -19.99 -2.84
CA GLY A 112 5.69 -20.70 -3.52
C GLY A 112 7.07 -20.19 -3.07
N GLY A 113 8.13 -20.87 -3.49
CA GLY A 113 9.47 -20.66 -2.96
C GLY A 113 9.91 -21.71 -1.95
N ARG A 114 11.14 -21.55 -1.44
CA ARG A 114 11.81 -22.56 -0.62
C ARG A 114 10.97 -22.90 0.62
N GLY A 115 10.60 -24.16 0.77
CA GLY A 115 9.82 -24.65 1.92
C GLY A 115 8.33 -24.30 1.91
N GLY A 116 7.75 -23.89 0.76
CA GLY A 116 6.32 -23.57 0.68
C GLY A 116 5.95 -22.27 1.38
N ARG A 117 6.91 -21.33 1.45
CA ARG A 117 6.78 -20.05 2.14
C ARG A 117 5.61 -19.23 1.59
N GLN A 118 4.99 -18.46 2.49
CA GLN A 118 3.88 -17.57 2.18
C GLN A 118 4.13 -16.20 2.83
N VAL A 119 3.94 -15.13 2.06
CA VAL A 119 4.12 -13.74 2.51
C VAL A 119 2.86 -12.94 2.20
N GLN A 120 2.32 -12.24 3.20
CA GLN A 120 1.17 -11.37 3.04
C GLN A 120 1.62 -9.91 2.86
N VAL A 121 1.29 -9.27 1.75
CA VAL A 121 1.68 -7.89 1.47
C VAL A 121 0.46 -6.98 1.51
N HIS A 122 0.43 -6.09 2.50
CA HIS A 122 -0.60 -5.06 2.62
C HIS A 122 -0.20 -3.90 1.71
N LEU A 123 -0.73 -3.90 0.49
CA LEU A 123 -0.18 -3.12 -0.63
C LEU A 123 -0.09 -1.61 -0.33
N ALA A 124 -1.16 -1.01 0.18
CA ALA A 124 -1.15 0.42 0.50
C ALA A 124 -0.29 0.76 1.72
N GLU A 125 -0.20 -0.12 2.71
CA GLU A 125 0.74 0.07 3.83
C GLU A 125 2.18 -0.01 3.35
N LEU A 126 2.49 -0.92 2.41
CA LEU A 126 3.81 -1.05 1.81
C LEU A 126 4.16 0.20 1.01
N VAL A 127 3.26 0.68 0.15
CA VAL A 127 3.45 1.94 -0.58
C VAL A 127 3.70 3.08 0.40
N TYR A 128 2.87 3.23 1.42
CA TYR A 128 3.04 4.27 2.42
C TYR A 128 4.38 4.18 3.16
N PHE A 129 4.81 2.97 3.50
CA PHE A 129 6.10 2.71 4.12
C PHE A 129 7.26 3.13 3.21
N GLU A 130 7.25 2.74 1.93
CA GLU A 130 8.29 3.08 0.96
C GLU A 130 8.32 4.58 0.60
N LEU A 131 7.16 5.23 0.59
CA LEU A 131 7.06 6.68 0.42
C LEU A 131 7.71 7.44 1.58
N ARG A 132 7.67 6.88 2.79
CA ARG A 132 8.25 7.43 4.03
C ARG A 132 9.68 6.97 4.31
N ARG A 133 10.20 6.00 3.57
CA ARG A 133 11.55 5.49 3.76
C ARG A 133 12.56 6.63 3.53
N GLN A 134 13.41 6.87 4.51
CA GLN A 134 14.48 7.85 4.38
C GLN A 134 15.49 7.39 3.33
N ARG A 135 15.87 8.32 2.45
CA ARG A 135 16.89 8.12 1.42
C ARG A 135 17.97 9.17 1.58
N SER A 136 19.20 8.78 1.25
CA SER A 136 20.37 9.66 1.17
C SER A 136 20.91 9.62 -0.25
N ARG A 137 21.23 10.78 -0.83
CA ARG A 137 22.04 10.82 -2.05
C ARG A 137 23.45 10.37 -1.69
N GLN A 138 23.99 9.39 -2.40
CA GLN A 138 25.31 8.82 -2.09
C GLN A 138 26.48 9.76 -2.42
N ASP A 139 26.25 10.84 -3.17
CA ASP A 139 27.32 11.64 -3.78
C ASP A 139 27.64 13.00 -3.13
N SER A 140 27.04 13.33 -1.97
CA SER A 140 27.28 14.61 -1.32
C SER A 140 27.40 14.47 0.20
N THR A 141 28.61 14.67 0.71
CA THR A 141 28.89 14.92 2.12
C THR A 141 28.18 16.20 2.57
N GLY A 142 26.89 16.09 2.92
CA GLY A 142 26.10 17.22 3.43
C GLY A 142 24.60 17.22 3.10
N ASP A 143 24.10 16.34 2.23
CA ASP A 143 22.67 16.36 1.90
C ASP A 143 21.80 15.79 3.03
N LYS A 144 20.77 16.54 3.40
CA LYS A 144 19.77 16.11 4.37
C LYS A 144 19.02 14.87 3.86
N PRO A 145 18.74 13.87 4.70
CA PRO A 145 17.91 12.74 4.30
C PRO A 145 16.55 13.25 3.84
N PHE A 146 16.03 12.66 2.76
CA PHE A 146 14.75 13.02 2.17
C PHE A 146 13.85 11.78 2.03
N THR A 147 12.56 12.00 1.91
CA THR A 147 11.58 10.97 1.55
C THR A 147 10.92 11.32 0.21
N PHE A 148 10.28 10.34 -0.45
CA PHE A 148 9.50 10.68 -1.65
C PHE A 148 8.31 11.59 -1.29
N MET A 149 7.78 11.47 -0.07
CA MET A 149 6.76 12.39 0.41
C MET A 149 7.25 13.84 0.48
N ASP A 150 8.50 14.07 0.89
CA ASP A 150 9.07 15.43 0.95
C ASP A 150 9.23 16.01 -0.46
N VAL A 151 9.79 15.23 -1.39
CA VAL A 151 9.97 15.63 -2.80
C VAL A 151 8.62 15.96 -3.46
N MET A 152 7.63 15.08 -3.31
CA MET A 152 6.29 15.31 -3.88
C MET A 152 5.62 16.57 -3.29
N ARG A 153 5.87 16.89 -2.02
CA ARG A 153 5.35 18.11 -1.39
C ARG A 153 6.03 19.37 -1.90
N GLU A 154 7.35 19.35 -2.06
CA GLU A 154 8.11 20.46 -2.64
C GLU A 154 7.65 20.76 -4.07
N GLU A 155 7.46 19.73 -4.89
CA GLU A 155 6.93 19.87 -6.25
C GLU A 155 5.58 20.60 -6.25
N TYR A 156 4.69 20.33 -5.29
CA TYR A 156 3.41 21.04 -5.19
C TYR A 156 3.56 22.52 -4.81
N VAL A 157 4.42 22.83 -3.83
CA VAL A 157 4.58 24.21 -3.34
C VAL A 157 5.23 25.11 -4.40
N HIS A 158 6.08 24.55 -5.25
CA HIS A 158 6.90 25.31 -6.19
C HIS A 158 6.43 25.26 -7.65
N THR A 159 5.34 24.57 -7.95
CA THR A 159 4.83 24.41 -9.31
C THR A 159 3.59 25.27 -9.54
N PRO A 160 3.71 26.48 -10.12
CA PRO A 160 2.56 27.30 -10.48
C PRO A 160 1.86 26.72 -11.71
N ASP A 161 0.55 26.47 -11.62
CA ASP A 161 -0.39 26.12 -12.71
C ASP A 161 0.25 25.48 -13.95
N VAL A 162 0.49 24.16 -13.94
CA VAL A 162 1.15 23.52 -15.07
C VAL A 162 0.26 22.52 -15.77
N GLU A 163 -0.01 22.83 -17.04
CA GLU A 163 -0.24 21.89 -18.13
C GLU A 163 1.02 21.00 -18.34
N ARG A 164 1.41 20.24 -17.32
CA ARG A 164 2.59 19.37 -17.33
C ARG A 164 2.15 18.04 -17.89
N GLN A 165 2.82 17.52 -18.92
CA GLN A 165 2.60 16.14 -19.41
C GLN A 165 2.66 15.12 -18.26
N ASP A 166 3.42 15.41 -17.20
CA ASP A 166 3.55 14.60 -15.98
C ASP A 166 2.25 14.49 -15.16
N THR A 167 1.29 15.40 -15.35
CA THR A 167 -0.04 15.37 -14.72
C THR A 167 -1.09 14.68 -15.58
N THR A 168 -0.75 14.32 -16.83
CA THR A 168 -1.62 13.49 -17.67
C THR A 168 -1.73 12.08 -17.09
N ALA A 169 -2.76 11.34 -17.48
CA ALA A 169 -2.94 9.95 -17.04
C ALA A 169 -1.70 9.08 -17.33
N GLU A 170 -1.09 9.29 -18.50
CA GLU A 170 0.11 8.58 -18.92
C GLU A 170 1.35 9.02 -18.12
N GLY A 171 1.58 10.33 -17.99
CA GLY A 171 2.71 10.87 -17.23
C GLY A 171 2.69 10.46 -15.76
N LEU A 172 1.51 10.45 -15.13
CA LEU A 172 1.35 9.97 -13.76
C LEU A 172 1.67 8.48 -13.63
N THR A 173 1.26 7.68 -14.62
CA THR A 173 1.52 6.23 -14.62
C THR A 173 3.01 5.95 -14.81
N GLN A 174 3.68 6.65 -15.73
CA GLN A 174 5.13 6.53 -15.92
C GLN A 174 5.91 6.94 -14.67
N THR A 175 5.50 8.05 -14.03
CA THR A 175 6.10 8.52 -12.77
C THR A 175 5.92 7.49 -11.65
N ALA A 176 4.71 6.96 -11.49
CA ALA A 176 4.43 5.91 -10.52
C ALA A 176 5.25 4.64 -10.77
N ALA A 177 5.41 4.22 -12.03
CA ALA A 177 6.20 3.07 -12.41
C ALA A 177 7.70 3.25 -12.09
N ALA A 178 8.23 4.46 -12.32
CA ALA A 178 9.61 4.81 -11.96
C ALA A 178 9.82 4.77 -10.44
N ILE A 179 8.87 5.35 -9.67
CA ILE A 179 8.89 5.32 -8.20
C ILE A 179 8.80 3.88 -7.69
N ALA A 180 7.83 3.09 -8.14
CA ALA A 180 7.65 1.70 -7.71
C ALA A 180 8.87 0.84 -8.05
N SER A 181 9.43 1.00 -9.25
CA SER A 181 10.65 0.29 -9.66
C SER A 181 11.84 0.58 -8.76
N SER A 182 11.93 1.80 -8.20
CA SER A 182 13.00 2.16 -7.27
C SER A 182 12.94 1.37 -5.95
N TRP A 183 11.82 0.71 -5.64
CA TRP A 183 11.66 -0.10 -4.43
C TRP A 183 12.20 -1.52 -4.59
N LYS A 184 12.50 -1.97 -5.83
CA LYS A 184 12.99 -3.34 -6.11
C LYS A 184 14.12 -3.80 -5.18
N PRO A 185 15.18 -3.02 -4.90
CA PRO A 185 16.24 -3.44 -3.98
C PRO A 185 15.71 -3.69 -2.56
N SER A 186 14.88 -2.77 -2.04
CA SER A 186 14.23 -2.88 -0.74
C SER A 186 13.35 -4.12 -0.62
N LEU A 187 12.50 -4.35 -1.64
CA LEU A 187 11.56 -5.45 -1.64
C LEU A 187 12.30 -6.80 -1.69
N ARG A 188 13.35 -6.91 -2.51
CA ARG A 188 14.18 -8.12 -2.57
C ARG A 188 14.83 -8.42 -1.22
N GLU A 189 15.44 -7.41 -0.60
CA GLU A 189 16.03 -7.54 0.73
C GLU A 189 15.01 -8.07 1.74
N GLN A 190 13.87 -7.40 1.88
CA GLN A 190 12.82 -7.80 2.83
C GLN A 190 12.21 -9.18 2.52
N LEU A 191 12.00 -9.52 1.25
CA LEU A 191 11.45 -10.82 0.84
C LEU A 191 12.47 -11.96 0.98
N SER A 192 13.77 -11.68 0.90
CA SER A 192 14.81 -12.69 1.10
C SER A 192 14.99 -13.13 2.55
N ALA A 193 14.66 -12.27 3.52
CA ALA A 193 14.71 -12.60 4.94
C ALA A 193 13.73 -13.74 5.29
N GLU A 194 14.19 -14.79 5.98
CA GLU A 194 13.41 -16.01 6.22
C GLU A 194 12.20 -15.77 7.13
N GLU A 195 12.33 -14.87 8.09
CA GLU A 195 11.32 -14.49 9.07
C GLU A 195 10.20 -13.61 8.49
N THR A 196 10.37 -13.10 7.27
CA THR A 196 9.36 -12.24 6.65
C THR A 196 8.13 -13.08 6.26
N TRP A 197 7.06 -12.90 7.03
CA TRP A 197 5.73 -13.47 6.76
C TRP A 197 4.72 -12.38 6.32
N ARG A 198 5.06 -11.10 6.48
CA ARG A 198 4.24 -9.95 6.07
C ARG A 198 5.07 -8.76 5.62
N LEU A 199 4.55 -7.98 4.68
CA LEU A 199 5.09 -6.67 4.31
C LEU A 199 4.02 -5.55 4.40
N PRO A 200 4.35 -4.37 4.97
CA PRO A 200 5.55 -4.14 5.78
C PRO A 200 5.47 -4.96 7.09
N MET A 201 6.62 -5.37 7.61
CA MET A 201 6.67 -6.06 8.91
C MET A 201 6.13 -5.14 10.01
N PRO A 202 5.25 -5.62 10.90
CA PRO A 202 4.79 -4.82 12.02
C PRO A 202 5.99 -4.46 12.90
N ARG A 203 6.04 -3.22 13.40
CA ARG A 203 7.11 -2.81 14.33
C ARG A 203 7.09 -3.76 15.53
N THR A 204 8.20 -4.44 15.79
CA THR A 204 8.41 -5.16 17.03
C THR A 204 8.33 -4.13 18.16
N THR A 205 7.31 -4.25 19.00
CA THR A 205 7.25 -3.50 20.26
C THR A 205 8.26 -4.15 21.20
N SER A 206 9.49 -3.66 21.17
CA SER A 206 10.51 -3.92 22.20
C SER A 206 10.21 -3.12 23.45
#